data_AF-A0ABD1UG27-F1
#
_entry.id   AF-A0ABD1UG27-F1
#
_cell.length_a   1.000
_cell.length_b   1.000
_cell.length_c   1.000
_cell.angle_alpha   90.00
_cell.angle_beta   90.00
_cell.angle_gamma   90.00
#
_symmetry.space_group_name_H-M   'P 1'
#
loop_
_entity.id
_entity.type
_entity.pdbx_description
1 polymer ?
#
loop_
_entity_poly.entity_id
_entity_poly.type
_entity_poly.pdbx_seq_one_letter_code
_entity_poly.pdbx_strand_id
1 'polypeptide(L)'
;MNGYLHALVLHLDSLSGNVTIHNGFYTATWGENSTLIYSLLQCRGTSLEMEMRCIQKSLPPPPPPPPVHEDPGVVSRGNKFMRKPASTAPSQPLIFQEGILDVGEMGKRHAFVQCRRDLNFSTCDKCLNNLLDYYILQYGDRRAWELKSFG
;
A
#
# COMPACT_ATOMS: atom_id res chain seq x y z
N MET A 1 -10.36 -17.56 30.10
CA MET A 1 -9.99 -16.91 28.82
C MET A 1 -9.67 -18.01 27.81
N ASN A 2 -10.26 -17.98 26.62
CA ASN A 2 -10.22 -19.07 25.65
C ASN A 2 -8.78 -19.22 25.09
N GLY A 3 -8.17 -20.40 25.16
CA GLY A 3 -6.75 -20.60 24.79
C GLY A 3 -6.41 -20.16 23.36
N TYR A 4 -7.39 -20.20 22.46
CA TYR A 4 -7.29 -19.68 21.10
C TYR A 4 -7.07 -18.16 21.03
N LEU A 5 -7.72 -17.38 21.90
CA LEU A 5 -7.58 -15.93 21.94
C LEU A 5 -6.18 -15.53 22.43
N HIS A 6 -5.64 -16.25 23.42
CA HIS A 6 -4.29 -16.02 23.92
C HIS A 6 -3.22 -16.35 22.86
N ALA A 7 -3.41 -17.46 22.13
CA ALA A 7 -2.56 -17.83 21.00
C ALA A 7 -2.57 -16.78 19.88
N LEU A 8 -3.75 -16.25 19.53
CA LEU A 8 -3.87 -15.20 18.52
C LEU A 8 -3.15 -13.90 18.93
N VAL A 9 -3.23 -13.52 20.20
CA VAL A 9 -2.53 -12.34 20.73
C VAL A 9 -1.01 -12.52 20.62
N LEU A 10 -0.47 -13.66 21.07
CA LEU A 10 0.96 -13.97 20.94
C LEU A 10 1.43 -13.98 19.49
N HIS A 11 0.59 -14.44 18.56
CA HIS A 11 0.89 -14.45 17.13
C HIS A 11 0.95 -13.03 16.54
N LEU A 12 0.03 -12.14 16.96
CA LEU A 12 0.05 -10.73 16.56
C LEU A 12 1.27 -9.99 17.13
N ASP A 13 1.65 -10.26 18.38
CA ASP A 13 2.87 -9.70 18.97
C ASP A 13 4.13 -10.20 18.23
N SER A 14 4.16 -11.48 17.84
CA SER A 14 5.24 -12.03 17.01
C SER A 14 5.32 -11.35 15.65
N LEU A 15 4.19 -11.18 14.94
CA LEU A 15 4.13 -10.45 13.67
C LEU A 15 4.65 -9.01 13.85
N SER A 16 4.30 -8.37 14.97
CA SER A 16 4.66 -6.99 15.29
C SER A 16 6.16 -6.78 15.49
N GLY A 17 6.81 -7.67 16.23
CA GLY A 17 8.25 -7.61 16.44
C GLY A 17 9.00 -7.94 15.14
N ASN A 18 8.56 -8.98 14.45
CA ASN A 18 9.24 -9.48 13.27
C ASN A 18 9.14 -8.54 12.07
N VAL A 19 8.00 -7.87 11.84
CA VAL A 19 7.89 -6.94 10.71
C VAL A 19 8.93 -5.82 10.75
N THR A 20 9.28 -5.36 11.96
CA THR A 20 10.25 -4.27 12.17
C THR A 20 11.66 -4.70 11.78
N ILE A 21 12.05 -5.94 12.10
CA ILE A 21 13.38 -6.48 11.81
C ILE A 21 13.49 -7.10 10.40
N HIS A 22 12.36 -7.39 9.75
CA HIS A 22 12.30 -7.95 8.40
C HIS A 22 11.96 -6.90 7.33
N ASN A 23 12.55 -5.70 7.46
CA ASN A 23 12.39 -4.60 6.49
C ASN A 23 10.92 -4.32 6.14
N GLY A 24 10.06 -4.35 7.15
CA GLY A 24 8.66 -3.96 6.98
C GLY A 24 7.81 -5.04 6.35
N PHE A 25 8.24 -6.29 6.32
CA PHE A 25 7.45 -7.38 5.78
C PHE A 25 7.74 -8.70 6.48
N TYR A 26 6.69 -9.33 7.01
CA TYR A 26 6.83 -10.63 7.64
C TYR A 26 5.61 -11.50 7.40
N THR A 27 5.86 -12.76 7.07
CA THR A 27 4.84 -13.81 6.97
C THR A 27 5.03 -14.81 8.10
N ALA A 28 3.93 -15.27 8.67
CA ALA A 28 3.93 -16.24 9.75
C ALA A 28 2.81 -17.25 9.57
N THR A 29 3.11 -18.48 9.96
CA THR A 29 2.13 -19.57 10.07
C THR A 29 2.06 -20.00 11.52
N TRP A 30 0.85 -20.25 12.00
CA TRP A 30 0.62 -20.70 13.37
C TRP A 30 -0.45 -21.79 13.41
N GLY A 31 -0.30 -22.76 14.31
CA GLY A 31 -1.24 -23.87 14.46
C GLY A 31 -0.86 -25.12 13.66
N GLU A 32 -1.70 -26.15 13.76
CA GLU A 32 -1.50 -27.46 13.11
C GLU A 32 -2.82 -27.97 12.52
N ASN A 33 -2.76 -28.73 11.43
CA ASN A 33 -3.92 -29.37 10.79
C ASN A 33 -5.05 -28.35 10.47
N SER A 34 -6.25 -28.57 11.01
CA SER A 34 -7.44 -27.73 10.81
C SER A 34 -7.38 -26.37 11.51
N THR A 35 -6.32 -26.09 12.30
CA THR A 35 -6.13 -24.84 13.04
C THR A 35 -5.05 -23.93 12.44
N LEU A 36 -4.59 -24.24 11.22
CA LEU A 36 -3.54 -23.49 10.56
C LEU A 36 -4.00 -22.08 10.19
N ILE A 37 -3.28 -21.07 10.68
CA ILE A 37 -3.48 -19.65 10.41
C ILE A 37 -2.30 -19.13 9.59
N TYR A 38 -2.59 -18.55 8.42
CA TYR A 38 -1.61 -17.80 7.63
C TYR A 38 -1.75 -16.31 7.91
N SER A 39 -0.65 -15.63 8.14
CA SER A 39 -0.65 -14.19 8.40
C SER A 39 0.51 -13.50 7.72
N LEU A 40 0.27 -12.25 7.35
CA LEU A 40 1.22 -11.39 6.67
C LEU A 40 1.04 -9.99 7.23
N LEU A 41 2.14 -9.34 7.58
CA LEU A 41 2.16 -7.95 7.98
C LEU A 41 3.14 -7.20 7.08
N GLN A 42 2.69 -6.07 6.52
CA GLN A 42 3.49 -5.23 5.63
C GLN A 42 3.37 -3.76 6.01
N CYS A 43 4.51 -3.14 6.26
CA CYS A 43 4.67 -1.71 6.41
C CYS A 43 4.61 -0.99 5.07
N ARG A 44 4.15 0.25 5.10
CA ARG A 44 4.34 1.18 3.98
C ARG A 44 5.85 1.34 3.75
N GLY A 45 6.31 1.04 2.54
CA GLY A 45 7.70 1.29 2.16
C GLY A 45 7.94 2.80 2.12
N THR A 46 9.01 3.28 2.74
CA THR A 46 9.45 4.67 2.59
C THR A 46 10.95 4.69 2.35
N SER A 47 11.46 5.80 1.83
CA SER A 47 12.89 6.02 1.59
C SER A 47 13.71 6.23 2.88
N LEU A 48 13.06 6.35 4.04
CA LEU A 48 13.71 6.55 5.33
C LEU A 48 13.41 5.37 6.26
N GLU A 49 14.44 4.60 6.59
CA GLU A 49 14.46 3.54 7.62
C GLU A 49 14.19 4.06 9.06
N MET A 50 13.62 5.26 9.21
CA MET A 50 13.52 5.92 10.51
C MET A 50 12.32 5.39 11.28
N GLU A 51 12.58 4.27 11.97
CA GLU A 51 11.72 3.57 12.91
C GLU A 51 10.44 3.01 12.25
N MET A 52 10.47 1.74 11.84
CA MET A 52 9.29 1.00 11.36
C MET A 52 8.29 0.73 12.48
N ARG A 53 7.74 1.77 13.12
CA ARG A 53 6.59 1.68 14.02
C ARG A 53 5.30 1.67 13.21
N CYS A 54 5.07 0.62 12.43
CA CYS A 54 3.85 0.46 11.63
C CYS A 54 2.62 0.12 12.50
N ILE A 55 2.85 -0.05 13.81
CA ILE A 55 1.88 -0.51 14.82
C ILE A 55 1.72 0.59 15.86
N GLN A 56 1.69 1.85 15.40
CA GLN A 56 0.98 2.87 16.16
C GLN A 56 -0.51 2.70 15.87
N LYS A 57 -1.35 2.93 16.89
CA LYS A 57 -2.81 2.96 16.74
C LYS A 57 -3.14 3.83 15.53
N SER A 58 -3.73 3.24 14.50
CA SER A 58 -4.41 3.99 13.46
C SER A 58 -5.49 4.81 14.16
N LEU A 59 -5.33 6.13 14.16
CA LEU A 59 -6.51 6.99 14.30
C LEU A 59 -7.44 6.60 13.14
N PRO A 60 -8.76 6.51 13.37
CA PRO A 60 -9.68 6.33 12.25
C PRO A 60 -9.34 7.40 11.20
N PRO A 61 -9.25 7.02 9.91
CA PRO A 61 -8.95 7.99 8.87
C PRO A 61 -9.95 9.14 9.02
N PRO A 62 -9.51 10.41 8.96
CA PRO A 62 -10.45 11.52 8.95
C PRO A 62 -11.48 11.25 7.85
N PRO A 63 -12.76 11.59 8.06
CA PRO A 63 -13.78 11.41 7.03
C PRO A 63 -13.25 11.99 5.72
N PRO A 64 -13.35 11.23 4.61
CA PRO A 64 -12.77 11.68 3.35
C PRO A 64 -13.33 13.07 3.05
N PRO A 65 -12.47 14.07 2.75
CA PRO A 65 -12.98 15.36 2.31
C PRO A 65 -13.92 15.14 1.12
N PRO A 66 -14.92 16.02 0.93
CA PRO A 66 -15.80 15.95 -0.24
C PRO A 66 -14.98 15.73 -1.51
N PRO A 67 -15.45 14.91 -2.48
CA PRO A 67 -14.71 14.68 -3.70
C PRO A 67 -14.41 16.01 -4.39
N VAL A 68 -13.13 16.41 -4.41
CA VAL A 68 -12.68 17.60 -5.10
C VAL A 68 -12.27 17.19 -6.51
N HIS A 69 -13.00 17.70 -7.50
CA HIS A 69 -12.61 17.55 -8.90
C HIS A 69 -11.29 18.30 -9.14
N GLU A 70 -10.44 17.70 -9.94
CA GLU A 70 -9.19 18.31 -10.35
C GLU A 70 -9.41 19.26 -11.52
N ASP A 71 -8.51 20.22 -11.67
CA ASP A 71 -8.47 21.05 -12.87
C ASP A 71 -8.27 20.17 -14.13
N PRO A 72 -9.08 20.33 -15.19
CA PRO A 72 -9.00 19.51 -16.41
C PRO A 72 -7.61 19.50 -17.07
N GLY A 73 -6.86 20.61 -16.98
CA GLY A 73 -5.50 20.72 -17.49
C GLY A 73 -4.48 19.90 -16.70
N VAL A 74 -4.82 19.51 -15.47
CA VAL A 74 -3.97 18.70 -14.58
C VAL A 74 -4.36 17.22 -14.63
N VAL A 75 -5.64 16.91 -14.84
CA VAL A 75 -6.18 15.54 -14.94
C VAL A 75 -5.34 14.64 -15.84
N SER A 76 -5.11 15.06 -17.10
CA SER A 76 -4.38 14.22 -18.07
C SER A 76 -2.94 13.97 -17.64
N ARG A 77 -2.30 14.98 -17.05
CA ARG A 77 -0.92 14.92 -16.56
C ARG A 77 -0.80 13.99 -15.36
N GLY A 78 -1.72 14.10 -14.40
CA GLY A 78 -1.78 13.24 -13.22
C GLY A 78 -2.00 11.77 -13.59
N ASN A 79 -2.97 11.51 -14.48
CA ASN A 79 -3.29 10.15 -14.93
C ASN A 79 -2.12 9.51 -15.68
N LYS A 80 -1.43 10.26 -16.55
CA LYS A 80 -0.22 9.78 -17.23
C LYS A 80 0.93 9.57 -16.26
N PHE A 81 1.11 10.49 -15.31
CA PHE A 81 2.17 10.45 -14.31
C PHE A 81 2.12 9.19 -13.46
N MET A 82 0.93 8.76 -13.00
CA MET A 82 0.78 7.57 -12.14
C MET A 82 1.21 6.25 -12.78
N ARG A 83 1.29 6.16 -14.11
CA ARG A 83 1.75 4.94 -14.81
C ARG A 83 3.22 4.64 -14.55
N LYS A 84 4.06 5.68 -14.37
CA LYS A 84 5.49 5.50 -14.11
C LYS A 84 5.77 4.85 -12.76
N PRO A 85 5.24 5.35 -11.61
CA PRO A 85 5.44 4.67 -10.35
C PRO A 85 4.82 3.26 -10.36
N ALA A 86 3.62 3.07 -10.93
CA ALA A 86 2.98 1.76 -11.04
C ALA A 86 3.83 0.71 -11.76
N SER A 87 4.46 1.08 -12.89
CA SER A 87 5.34 0.18 -13.65
C SER A 87 6.75 0.01 -13.06
N THR A 88 7.16 0.88 -12.13
CA THR A 88 8.50 0.84 -11.55
C THR A 88 8.53 0.11 -10.21
N ALA A 89 7.46 0.18 -9.41
CA ALA A 89 7.39 -0.51 -8.12
C ALA A 89 7.66 -2.03 -8.18
N PRO A 90 7.18 -2.80 -9.18
CA PRO A 90 7.43 -4.25 -9.24
C PRO A 90 8.91 -4.63 -9.28
N SER A 91 9.80 -3.75 -9.77
CA SER A 91 11.25 -3.99 -9.82
C SER A 91 12.02 -3.42 -8.63
N GLN A 92 11.36 -2.74 -7.69
CA GLN A 92 12.01 -2.19 -6.50
C GLN A 92 12.17 -3.26 -5.41
N PRO A 93 13.26 -3.26 -4.61
CA PRO A 93 13.49 -4.27 -3.56
C PRO A 93 12.39 -4.38 -2.51
N LEU A 94 11.73 -3.25 -2.20
CA LEU A 94 10.62 -3.17 -1.24
C LEU A 94 9.24 -3.10 -1.93
N ILE A 95 9.23 -3.28 -3.26
CA ILE A 95 8.05 -3.36 -4.13
C ILE A 95 7.09 -2.17 -3.95
N PHE A 96 7.67 -0.98 -3.83
CA PHE A 96 6.95 0.30 -3.78
C PHE A 96 7.66 1.34 -4.66
N GLN A 97 6.95 2.40 -5.02
CA GLN A 97 7.55 3.56 -5.68
C GLN A 97 6.82 4.85 -5.26
N GLU A 98 7.60 5.89 -5.03
CA GLU A 98 7.12 7.25 -4.81
C GLU A 98 7.35 8.11 -6.04
N GLY A 99 6.57 9.18 -6.16
CA GLY A 99 6.78 10.17 -7.22
C GLY A 99 6.20 11.54 -6.84
N ILE A 100 6.73 12.57 -7.48
CA ILE A 100 6.21 13.93 -7.38
C ILE A 100 6.02 14.48 -8.80
N LEU A 101 4.81 14.93 -9.10
CA LEU A 101 4.48 15.71 -10.29
C LEU A 101 4.36 17.18 -9.89
N ASP A 102 5.25 18.02 -10.41
CA ASP A 102 5.17 19.47 -10.23
C ASP A 102 4.30 20.09 -11.34
N VAL A 103 3.22 20.77 -10.96
CA VAL A 103 2.22 21.38 -11.85
C VAL A 103 2.37 22.92 -11.85
N GLY A 104 3.51 23.44 -11.40
CA GLY A 104 3.78 24.88 -11.34
C GLY A 104 2.90 25.56 -10.30
N GLU A 105 2.20 26.62 -10.70
CA GLU A 105 1.32 27.39 -9.81
C GLU A 105 0.16 26.55 -9.22
N MET A 106 -0.20 25.44 -9.87
CA MET A 106 -1.24 24.51 -9.39
C MET A 106 -0.73 23.52 -8.33
N GLY A 107 0.53 23.69 -7.92
CA GLY A 107 1.18 22.93 -6.86
C GLY A 107 1.69 21.57 -7.30
N LYS A 108 1.90 20.68 -6.30
CA LYS A 108 2.47 19.34 -6.50
C LYS A 108 1.41 18.26 -6.35
N ARG A 109 1.61 17.13 -7.02
CA ARG A 109 0.86 15.89 -6.82
C ARG A 109 1.81 14.78 -6.45
N HIS A 110 1.50 14.07 -5.38
CA HIS A 110 2.34 13.02 -4.83
C HIS A 110 1.75 11.67 -5.21
N ALA A 111 2.61 10.76 -5.66
CA ALA A 111 2.27 9.38 -5.96
C ALA A 111 2.90 8.46 -4.93
N PHE A 112 2.14 7.44 -4.54
CA PHE A 112 2.63 6.28 -3.81
C PHE A 112 1.95 5.04 -4.38
N VAL A 113 2.73 4.03 -4.73
CA VAL A 113 2.23 2.71 -5.11
C VAL A 113 3.02 1.64 -4.36
N GLN A 114 2.35 0.56 -3.99
CA GLN A 114 2.99 -0.58 -3.32
C GLN A 114 2.24 -1.86 -3.64
N CYS A 115 2.98 -2.93 -3.90
CA CYS A 115 2.44 -4.29 -3.94
C CYS A 115 2.72 -5.03 -2.63
N ARG A 116 1.94 -6.09 -2.41
CA ARG A 116 2.27 -7.09 -1.40
C ARG A 116 3.58 -7.78 -1.78
N ARG A 117 4.53 -7.90 -0.84
CA ARG A 117 5.91 -8.34 -1.15
C ARG A 117 6.06 -9.84 -1.43
N ASP A 118 5.01 -10.62 -1.23
CA ASP A 118 4.91 -12.02 -1.66
C ASP A 118 4.57 -12.17 -3.15
N LEU A 119 4.16 -11.10 -3.84
CA LEU A 119 3.87 -11.15 -5.27
C LEU A 119 5.16 -11.13 -6.09
N ASN A 120 5.21 -11.97 -7.13
CA ASN A 120 6.26 -11.87 -8.14
C ASN A 120 6.08 -10.62 -9.02
N PHE A 121 7.13 -10.26 -9.76
CA PHE A 121 7.15 -9.11 -10.66
C PHE A 121 5.92 -9.02 -11.58
N SER A 122 5.60 -10.10 -12.31
CA SER A 122 4.51 -10.09 -13.29
C SER A 122 3.14 -9.95 -12.64
N THR A 123 2.91 -10.63 -11.51
CA THR A 123 1.65 -10.53 -10.77
C THR A 123 1.47 -9.14 -10.18
N CYS A 124 2.53 -8.56 -9.60
CA CYS A 124 2.51 -7.21 -9.06
C CYS A 124 2.27 -6.16 -10.16
N ASP A 125 3.01 -6.24 -11.27
CA ASP A 125 2.88 -5.32 -12.40
C ASP A 125 1.47 -5.32 -12.98
N LYS A 126 0.89 -6.51 -13.22
CA LYS A 126 -0.50 -6.64 -13.67
C LYS A 126 -1.49 -6.08 -12.65
N CYS A 127 -1.28 -6.35 -11.37
CA CYS A 127 -2.16 -5.85 -10.31
C CYS A 127 -2.21 -4.32 -10.31
N LEU A 128 -1.05 -3.66 -10.29
CA LEU A 128 -0.97 -2.20 -10.24
C LEU A 128 -1.51 -1.55 -11.52
N ASN A 129 -1.16 -2.07 -12.71
CA ASN A 129 -1.61 -1.49 -13.96
C ASN A 129 -3.12 -1.69 -14.18
N ASN A 130 -3.67 -2.88 -13.90
CA ASN A 130 -5.11 -3.12 -14.03
C ASN A 130 -5.92 -2.25 -13.06
N LEU A 131 -5.45 -2.10 -11.81
CA LEU A 131 -6.09 -1.25 -10.81
C LEU A 131 -6.06 0.22 -11.24
N LEU A 132 -4.95 0.68 -11.80
CA LEU A 132 -4.80 2.03 -12.31
C LEU A 132 -5.70 2.29 -13.52
N ASP A 133 -5.78 1.38 -14.48
CA ASP A 133 -6.62 1.53 -15.66
C ASP A 133 -8.11 1.58 -15.30
N TYR A 134 -8.57 0.70 -14.41
CA TYR A 134 -9.93 0.73 -13.88
C TYR A 134 -10.25 2.09 -13.24
N TYR A 135 -9.33 2.61 -12.43
CA TYR A 135 -9.57 3.84 -11.68
C TYR A 135 -9.54 5.09 -12.55
N ILE A 136 -8.59 5.19 -13.48
CA ILE A 136 -8.53 6.33 -14.42
C ILE A 136 -9.86 6.49 -15.17
N LEU A 137 -10.51 5.38 -15.51
CA LEU A 137 -11.83 5.39 -16.18
C LEU A 137 -12.96 5.85 -15.27
N GLN A 138 -12.95 5.48 -13.99
CA GLN A 138 -14.08 5.73 -13.08
C GLN A 138 -13.96 7.07 -12.33
N TYR A 139 -12.74 7.49 -12.05
CA TYR A 139 -12.46 8.52 -11.04
C TYR A 139 -11.21 9.36 -11.34
N GLY A 140 -10.69 9.26 -12.57
CA GLY A 140 -9.47 9.95 -12.99
C GLY A 140 -9.56 11.47 -13.00
N ASP A 141 -10.75 12.03 -12.81
CA ASP A 141 -11.03 13.47 -12.70
C ASP A 141 -10.92 14.00 -11.26
N ARG A 142 -10.67 13.14 -10.27
CA ARG A 142 -10.53 13.53 -8.86
C ARG A 142 -9.10 13.96 -8.52
N ARG A 143 -8.98 14.98 -7.68
CA ARG A 143 -7.69 15.53 -7.21
C ARG A 143 -6.86 14.56 -6.37
N ALA A 144 -7.52 13.73 -5.58
CA ALA A 144 -6.86 12.80 -4.66
C ALA A 144 -7.63 11.51 -4.55
N TRP A 145 -6.89 10.41 -4.38
CA TRP A 145 -7.46 9.08 -4.29
C TRP A 145 -6.50 8.07 -3.70
N GLU A 146 -7.08 7.02 -3.11
CA GLU A 146 -6.37 5.86 -2.59
C GLU A 146 -7.03 4.62 -3.17
N LEU A 147 -6.20 3.71 -3.70
CA LEU A 147 -6.65 2.47 -4.30
C LEU A 147 -6.08 1.29 -3.56
N LYS A 148 -6.94 0.35 -3.21
CA LYS A 148 -6.57 -0.90 -2.55
C LYS A 148 -7.22 -2.04 -3.30
N SER A 149 -6.40 -3.02 -3.67
CA SER A 149 -6.88 -4.29 -4.21
C SER A 149 -6.55 -5.38 -3.19
N PHE A 150 -7.54 -6.21 -2.89
CA PHE A 150 -7.36 -7.42 -2.09
C PHE A 150 -7.58 -8.59 -3.04
N GLY A 151 -6.49 -9.28 -3.37
CA GLY A 151 -6.49 -10.54 -4.13
C GLY A 151 -6.23 -11.72 -3.21
#